data_AF-F4S3Y1-F1
#
_entry.id   AF-F4S3Y1-F1
#
_cell.length_a   1.000
_cell.length_b   1.000
_cell.length_c   1.000
_cell.angle_alpha   90.00
_cell.angle_beta   90.00
_cell.angle_gamma   90.00
#
_symmetry.space_group_name_H-M   'P 1'
#
loop_
_entity.id
_entity.type
_entity.pdbx_description
1 polymer ?
#
loop_
_entity_poly.entity_id
_entity_poly.type
_entity_poly.pdbx_seq_one_letter_code
_entity_poly.pdbx_strand_id
1 'polypeptide(L)'
;MSLYNESAVAKAVWDEADRHLGEVYGFSILEIVRNNPKEKVVHFGGIKGHGIRQRYMEMSYQTTDKDGNVKTLPLFGDIDLRTSRYTFSSPTGLLYATQFAQIALVVTEKAAFEDMREKGLVQEGAAFAGHSLGEYSALASMAGILPISSLVDVVFFRGITMQRAVERDEHNRSNYAMAAVNPSRIGKSFTDAALREVVETISKRCNVLLEIVNFNVEGQQYVAAGELVALQTLTNVLNFLKIQKIDIAKLQAMMSLEEVKDKLTEIVDECHKESVAKEKKDGFIVLERGFASIPLPGIDVPFHSRYLWAGVMPFRAYLSKKLNPAHLNPELLIGKYIPNLIAEPFQISREYADRIFQQTNSPRLEKALKNWTADGWDLPENRNKLGYVIIVELLAYQFAS
;
A
#
# COMPACT_ATOMS: atom_id res chain seq x y z
N MET A 1 -23.93 5.76 1.24
CA MET A 1 -25.21 5.08 0.93
C MET A 1 -26.30 6.01 0.41
N SER A 2 -26.30 7.33 0.66
CA SER A 2 -27.28 8.24 0.02
C SER A 2 -27.21 8.16 -1.51
N LEU A 3 -26.01 8.31 -2.11
CA LEU A 3 -25.85 8.17 -3.56
C LEU A 3 -26.32 6.82 -4.12
N TYR A 4 -26.14 5.72 -3.37
CA TYR A 4 -26.66 4.40 -3.74
C TYR A 4 -28.19 4.37 -3.87
N ASN A 5 -28.90 5.15 -3.04
CA ASN A 5 -30.37 5.20 -3.08
C ASN A 5 -30.88 6.17 -4.17
N GLU A 6 -30.08 7.15 -4.57
CA GLU A 6 -30.50 8.27 -5.42
C GLU A 6 -30.09 8.10 -6.89
N SER A 7 -28.99 7.41 -7.17
CA SER A 7 -28.42 7.25 -8.52
C SER A 7 -28.47 5.80 -8.98
N ALA A 8 -29.14 5.56 -10.11
CA ALA A 8 -29.28 4.22 -10.70
C ALA A 8 -27.92 3.65 -11.13
N VAL A 9 -27.04 4.48 -11.67
CA VAL A 9 -25.69 4.07 -12.09
C VAL A 9 -24.82 3.78 -10.88
N ALA A 10 -24.86 4.62 -9.84
CA ALA A 10 -24.14 4.33 -8.60
C ALA A 10 -24.63 3.03 -7.94
N LYS A 11 -25.95 2.80 -7.93
CA LYS A 11 -26.57 1.56 -7.44
C LYS A 11 -26.08 0.33 -8.22
N ALA A 12 -26.03 0.41 -9.55
CA ALA A 12 -25.56 -0.68 -10.39
C ALA A 12 -24.11 -1.09 -10.06
N VAL A 13 -23.23 -0.12 -9.82
CA VAL A 13 -21.82 -0.39 -9.42
C VAL A 13 -21.75 -1.19 -8.12
N TRP A 14 -22.51 -0.78 -7.10
CA TRP A 14 -22.57 -1.48 -5.82
C TRP A 14 -23.19 -2.88 -5.94
N ASP A 15 -24.30 -3.00 -6.66
CA ASP A 15 -25.00 -4.27 -6.83
C ASP A 15 -24.14 -5.29 -7.61
N GLU A 16 -23.37 -4.83 -8.61
CA GLU A 16 -22.41 -5.69 -9.34
C GLU A 16 -21.28 -6.17 -8.42
N ALA A 17 -20.67 -5.25 -7.66
CA ALA A 17 -19.62 -5.59 -6.70
C ALA A 17 -20.11 -6.58 -5.64
N ASP A 18 -21.28 -6.31 -5.05
CA ASP A 18 -21.88 -7.13 -4.00
C ASP A 18 -22.22 -8.54 -4.50
N ARG A 19 -22.85 -8.64 -5.68
CA ARG A 19 -23.18 -9.92 -6.30
C ARG A 19 -21.92 -10.74 -6.58
N HIS A 20 -20.90 -10.13 -7.17
CA HIS A 20 -19.62 -10.80 -7.45
C HIS A 20 -18.96 -11.29 -6.15
N LEU A 21 -18.89 -10.46 -5.11
CA LEU A 21 -18.32 -10.86 -3.82
C LEU A 21 -19.13 -11.97 -3.14
N GLY A 22 -20.45 -11.94 -3.26
CA GLY A 22 -21.32 -13.01 -2.78
C GLY A 22 -21.10 -14.35 -3.50
N GLU A 23 -20.92 -14.32 -4.82
CA GLU A 23 -20.67 -15.51 -5.65
C GLU A 23 -19.26 -16.08 -5.44
N VAL A 24 -18.25 -15.21 -5.30
CA VAL A 24 -16.83 -15.59 -5.30
C VAL A 24 -16.29 -15.83 -3.89
N TYR A 25 -16.74 -15.06 -2.91
CA TYR A 25 -16.22 -15.06 -1.53
C TYR A 25 -17.27 -15.34 -0.47
N GLY A 26 -18.56 -15.33 -0.82
CA GLY A 26 -19.64 -15.69 0.11
C GLY A 26 -19.97 -14.62 1.15
N PHE A 27 -19.67 -13.35 0.88
CA PHE A 27 -20.09 -12.22 1.73
C PHE A 27 -20.68 -11.06 0.91
N SER A 28 -21.55 -10.27 1.55
CA SER A 28 -22.10 -9.03 0.99
C SER A 28 -21.30 -7.84 1.51
N ILE A 29 -20.74 -7.04 0.59
CA ILE A 29 -20.10 -5.77 0.95
C ILE A 29 -21.12 -4.72 1.35
N LEU A 30 -22.32 -4.74 0.75
CA LEU A 30 -23.42 -3.85 1.12
C LEU A 30 -23.83 -4.04 2.58
N GLU A 31 -23.93 -5.28 3.05
CA GLU A 31 -24.18 -5.60 4.46
C GLU A 31 -23.08 -5.02 5.37
N ILE A 32 -21.81 -5.22 5.01
CA ILE A 32 -20.67 -4.73 5.80
C ILE A 32 -20.69 -3.20 5.89
N VAL A 33 -20.91 -2.50 4.79
CA VAL A 33 -20.91 -1.02 4.77
C VAL A 33 -22.13 -0.43 5.48
N ARG A 34 -23.30 -1.08 5.40
CA ARG A 34 -24.52 -0.57 6.05
C ARG A 34 -24.54 -0.82 7.55
N ASN A 35 -24.09 -1.99 7.98
CA ASN A 35 -24.30 -2.46 9.35
C ASN A 35 -23.01 -2.52 10.19
N ASN A 36 -21.84 -2.44 9.55
CA ASN A 36 -20.53 -2.60 10.18
C ASN A 36 -20.49 -3.74 11.23
N PRO A 37 -20.82 -4.99 10.83
CA PRO A 37 -20.86 -6.10 11.77
C PRO A 37 -19.45 -6.38 12.31
N LYS A 38 -19.35 -6.87 13.55
CA LYS A 38 -18.07 -7.29 14.14
C LYS A 38 -17.58 -8.64 13.60
N GLU A 39 -18.49 -9.46 13.11
CA GLU A 39 -18.20 -10.78 12.59
C GLU A 39 -18.97 -11.05 11.30
N LYS A 40 -18.36 -11.81 10.39
CA LYS A 40 -19.01 -12.32 9.18
C LYS A 40 -18.62 -13.77 8.97
N VAL A 41 -19.62 -14.65 9.01
CA VAL A 41 -19.46 -16.07 8.73
C VAL A 41 -19.68 -16.32 7.24
N VAL A 42 -18.69 -16.93 6.59
CA VAL A 42 -18.78 -17.49 5.25
C VAL A 42 -19.03 -18.98 5.38
N HIS A 43 -20.10 -19.48 4.74
CA HIS A 43 -20.47 -20.89 4.78
C HIS A 43 -20.02 -21.60 3.50
N PHE A 44 -19.37 -22.75 3.64
CA PHE A 44 -18.85 -23.56 2.54
C PHE A 44 -19.76 -24.75 2.17
N GLY A 45 -21.06 -24.61 2.43
CA GLY A 45 -22.06 -25.65 2.16
C GLY A 45 -22.47 -25.75 0.69
N GLY A 46 -22.74 -26.97 0.23
CA GLY A 46 -23.19 -27.25 -1.14
C GLY A 46 -22.13 -26.98 -2.21
N ILE A 47 -22.51 -27.18 -3.48
CA ILE A 47 -21.60 -27.07 -4.63
C ILE A 47 -20.97 -25.67 -4.72
N LYS A 48 -21.77 -24.62 -4.52
CA LYS A 48 -21.27 -23.23 -4.54
C LYS A 48 -20.29 -22.96 -3.40
N GLY A 49 -20.63 -23.40 -2.17
CA GLY A 49 -19.75 -23.22 -1.01
C GLY A 49 -18.43 -23.97 -1.13
N HIS A 50 -18.41 -25.14 -1.77
CA HIS A 50 -17.16 -25.86 -2.07
C HIS A 50 -16.25 -25.08 -3.03
N GLY A 51 -16.82 -24.42 -4.06
CA GLY A 51 -16.06 -23.55 -4.95
C GLY A 51 -15.47 -22.33 -4.24
N ILE A 52 -16.22 -21.71 -3.33
CA ILE A 52 -15.75 -20.60 -2.50
C ILE A 52 -14.59 -21.07 -1.61
N ARG A 53 -14.75 -22.22 -0.94
CA ARG A 53 -13.69 -22.79 -0.08
C ARG A 53 -12.41 -23.10 -0.85
N GLN A 54 -12.54 -23.75 -2.00
CA GLN A 54 -11.40 -24.07 -2.86
C GLN A 54 -10.63 -22.80 -3.22
N ARG A 55 -11.34 -21.71 -3.55
CA ARG A 55 -10.72 -20.42 -3.84
C ARG A 55 -9.96 -19.86 -2.64
N TYR A 56 -10.50 -19.92 -1.43
CA TYR A 56 -9.79 -19.50 -0.22
C TYR A 56 -8.54 -20.35 0.03
N MET A 57 -8.60 -21.66 -0.21
CA MET A 57 -7.45 -22.57 -0.06
C MET A 57 -6.34 -22.31 -1.10
N GLU A 58 -6.71 -21.87 -2.31
CA GLU A 58 -5.75 -21.53 -3.38
C GLU A 58 -5.04 -20.19 -3.17
N MET A 59 -5.52 -19.37 -2.23
CA MET A 59 -4.90 -18.08 -1.92
C MET A 59 -3.66 -18.26 -1.07
N SER A 60 -2.53 -17.79 -1.59
CA SER A 60 -1.25 -17.82 -0.91
C SER A 60 -0.54 -16.47 -1.00
N TYR A 61 0.37 -16.24 -0.06
CA TYR A 61 1.27 -15.11 -0.03
C TYR A 61 2.70 -15.59 0.16
N GLN A 62 3.65 -14.71 -0.16
CA GLN A 62 5.06 -14.94 0.08
C GLN A 62 5.53 -13.99 1.16
N THR A 63 6.31 -14.52 2.09
CA THR A 63 7.01 -13.76 3.14
C THR A 63 8.46 -14.20 3.21
N THR A 64 9.31 -13.34 3.76
CA THR A 64 10.74 -13.63 3.97
C THR A 64 10.95 -14.02 5.41
N ASP A 65 11.60 -15.16 5.66
CA ASP A 65 11.99 -15.53 7.03
C ASP A 65 13.21 -14.74 7.52
N LYS A 66 13.58 -14.93 8.79
CA LYS A 66 14.72 -14.24 9.42
C LYS A 66 16.05 -14.50 8.73
N ASP A 67 16.16 -15.59 7.96
CA ASP A 67 17.36 -16.00 7.23
C ASP A 67 17.35 -15.48 5.77
N GLY A 68 16.34 -14.70 5.37
CA GLY A 68 16.23 -14.14 4.03
C GLY A 68 15.60 -15.08 3.00
N ASN A 69 15.10 -16.25 3.40
CA ASN A 69 14.47 -17.20 2.48
C ASN A 69 13.00 -16.86 2.25
N VAL A 70 12.58 -16.84 0.98
CA VAL A 70 11.18 -16.62 0.61
C VAL A 70 10.37 -17.91 0.81
N LYS A 71 9.34 -17.85 1.65
CA LYS A 71 8.39 -18.95 1.90
C LYS A 71 7.02 -18.59 1.35
N THR A 72 6.35 -19.56 0.73
CA THR A 72 4.96 -19.44 0.30
C THR A 72 4.05 -20.04 1.36
N LEU A 73 3.11 -19.25 1.89
CA LEU A 73 2.18 -19.64 2.93
C LEU A 73 0.74 -19.43 2.48
N PRO A 74 -0.22 -20.27 2.92
CA PRO A 74 -1.63 -20.03 2.65
C PRO A 74 -2.11 -18.75 3.35
N LEU A 75 -2.89 -17.92 2.66
CA LEU A 75 -3.54 -16.75 3.27
C LEU A 75 -4.59 -17.14 4.33
N PHE A 76 -5.15 -18.34 4.18
CA PHE A 76 -6.15 -18.94 5.06
C PHE A 76 -5.71 -20.35 5.46
N GLY A 77 -4.66 -20.44 6.29
CA GLY A 77 -4.10 -21.73 6.73
C GLY A 77 -5.03 -22.59 7.60
N ASP A 78 -6.12 -22.01 8.09
CA ASP A 78 -7.18 -22.64 8.88
C ASP A 78 -8.39 -23.10 8.03
N ILE A 79 -8.33 -22.92 6.71
CA ILE A 79 -9.33 -23.44 5.78
C ILE A 79 -8.76 -24.68 5.07
N ASP A 80 -9.39 -25.83 5.28
CA ASP A 80 -9.08 -27.09 4.61
C ASP A 80 -10.32 -27.74 3.95
N LEU A 81 -10.16 -28.95 3.40
CA LEU A 81 -11.25 -29.69 2.73
C LEU A 81 -12.41 -30.08 3.65
N ARG A 82 -12.23 -30.02 4.97
CA ARG A 82 -13.23 -30.36 6.00
C ARG A 82 -13.83 -29.11 6.64
N THR A 83 -13.18 -27.94 6.54
CA THR A 83 -13.73 -26.67 7.00
C THR A 83 -15.08 -26.40 6.34
N SER A 84 -16.12 -26.25 7.16
CA SER A 84 -17.51 -26.02 6.72
C SER A 84 -17.92 -24.55 6.72
N ARG A 85 -17.20 -23.72 7.47
CA ARG A 85 -17.38 -22.27 7.55
C ARG A 85 -16.09 -21.59 7.99
N TYR A 86 -15.98 -20.31 7.67
CA TYR A 86 -14.91 -19.42 8.12
C TYR A 86 -15.51 -18.14 8.68
N THR A 87 -14.96 -17.61 9.78
CA THR A 87 -15.46 -16.38 10.41
C THR A 87 -14.40 -15.29 10.31
N PHE A 88 -14.72 -14.21 9.61
CA PHE A 88 -13.98 -12.95 9.73
C PHE A 88 -14.43 -12.24 11.01
N SER A 89 -13.49 -11.70 11.80
CA SER A 89 -13.80 -10.92 13.00
C SER A 89 -12.93 -9.66 13.09
N SER A 90 -13.50 -8.59 13.65
CA SER A 90 -12.79 -7.34 13.97
C SER A 90 -13.46 -6.67 15.19
N PRO A 91 -12.72 -6.37 16.27
CA PRO A 91 -13.30 -5.77 17.49
C PRO A 91 -14.02 -4.44 17.25
N THR A 92 -13.51 -3.63 16.31
CA THR A 92 -14.04 -2.31 15.94
C THR A 92 -15.11 -2.38 14.85
N GLY A 93 -15.34 -3.55 14.25
CA GLY A 93 -16.22 -3.75 13.10
C GLY A 93 -15.45 -4.04 11.81
N LEU A 94 -16.05 -4.85 10.94
CA LEU A 94 -15.43 -5.32 9.70
C LEU A 94 -15.23 -4.21 8.68
N LEU A 95 -16.01 -3.11 8.72
CA LEU A 95 -15.81 -1.96 7.83
C LEU A 95 -14.42 -1.33 8.01
N TYR A 96 -13.83 -1.44 9.20
CA TYR A 96 -12.50 -0.91 9.49
C TYR A 96 -11.37 -1.93 9.26
N ALA A 97 -11.70 -3.21 9.01
CA ALA A 97 -10.71 -4.21 8.66
C ALA A 97 -10.23 -3.97 7.22
N THR A 98 -8.90 -3.93 7.03
CA THR A 98 -8.25 -3.48 5.78
C THR A 98 -8.82 -4.14 4.52
N GLN A 99 -9.06 -5.44 4.54
CA GLN A 99 -9.58 -6.20 3.40
C GLN A 99 -11.00 -5.80 2.96
N PHE A 100 -11.84 -5.30 3.87
CA PHE A 100 -13.19 -4.84 3.54
C PHE A 100 -13.25 -3.32 3.34
N ALA A 101 -12.48 -2.57 4.13
CA ALA A 101 -12.34 -1.12 3.99
C ALA A 101 -11.88 -0.74 2.58
N GLN A 102 -10.89 -1.46 2.03
CA GLN A 102 -10.39 -1.20 0.68
C GLN A 102 -11.48 -1.40 -0.38
N ILE A 103 -12.27 -2.48 -0.30
CA ILE A 103 -13.40 -2.70 -1.21
C ILE A 103 -14.42 -1.56 -1.09
N ALA A 104 -14.81 -1.23 0.15
CA ALA A 104 -15.83 -0.20 0.40
C ALA A 104 -15.41 1.16 -0.19
N LEU A 105 -14.14 1.54 -0.04
CA LEU A 105 -13.60 2.77 -0.60
C LEU A 105 -13.62 2.77 -2.13
N VAL A 106 -13.07 1.75 -2.78
CA VAL A 106 -12.99 1.75 -4.25
C VAL A 106 -14.35 1.65 -4.92
N VAL A 107 -15.31 0.93 -4.32
CA VAL A 107 -16.68 0.87 -4.84
C VAL A 107 -17.40 2.20 -4.62
N THR A 108 -17.15 2.90 -3.50
CA THR A 108 -17.67 4.26 -3.28
C THR A 108 -17.12 5.24 -4.32
N GLU A 109 -15.81 5.25 -4.54
CA GLU A 109 -15.15 6.14 -5.50
C GLU A 109 -15.62 5.87 -6.93
N LYS A 110 -15.68 4.59 -7.34
CA LYS A 110 -16.19 4.20 -8.66
C LYS A 110 -17.65 4.57 -8.84
N ALA A 111 -18.51 4.34 -7.84
CA ALA A 111 -19.93 4.68 -7.91
C ALA A 111 -20.16 6.19 -8.04
N ALA A 112 -19.42 7.00 -7.27
CA ALA A 112 -19.44 8.46 -7.39
C ALA A 112 -18.96 8.93 -8.77
N PHE A 113 -17.90 8.31 -9.28
CA PHE A 113 -17.34 8.64 -10.57
C PHE A 113 -18.29 8.31 -11.74
N GLU A 114 -18.94 7.14 -11.73
CA GLU A 114 -19.90 6.78 -12.79
C GLU A 114 -21.16 7.66 -12.77
N ASP A 115 -21.63 8.09 -11.60
CA ASP A 115 -22.70 9.10 -11.49
C ASP A 115 -22.29 10.45 -12.08
N MET A 116 -21.05 10.91 -11.80
CA MET A 116 -20.50 12.11 -12.44
C MET A 116 -20.40 11.97 -13.95
N ARG A 117 -20.00 10.80 -14.45
CA ARG A 117 -19.90 10.50 -15.88
C ARG A 117 -21.27 10.54 -16.55
N GLU A 118 -22.28 9.92 -15.96
CA GLU A 118 -23.66 9.95 -16.49
C GLU A 118 -24.19 11.38 -16.63
N LYS A 119 -23.80 12.26 -15.71
CA LYS A 119 -24.16 13.69 -15.72
C LYS A 119 -23.29 14.55 -16.64
N GLY A 120 -22.35 13.95 -17.39
CA GLY A 120 -21.46 14.67 -18.30
C GLY A 120 -20.42 15.56 -17.60
N LEU A 121 -20.09 15.27 -16.33
CA LEU A 121 -19.16 16.07 -15.53
C LEU A 121 -17.70 15.59 -15.64
N VAL A 122 -17.46 14.49 -16.33
CA VAL A 122 -16.13 13.92 -16.51
C VAL A 122 -15.54 14.41 -17.83
N GLN A 123 -14.46 15.19 -17.74
CA GLN A 123 -13.73 15.66 -18.91
C GLN A 123 -12.94 14.51 -19.55
N GLU A 124 -13.16 14.29 -20.85
CA GLU A 124 -12.36 13.34 -21.63
C GLU A 124 -10.89 13.78 -21.70
N GLY A 125 -9.99 12.81 -21.51
CA GLY A 125 -8.55 13.05 -21.60
C GLY A 125 -7.94 13.79 -20.40
N ALA A 126 -8.69 14.03 -19.33
CA ALA A 126 -8.15 14.58 -18.10
C ALA A 126 -7.02 13.70 -17.54
N ALA A 127 -5.98 14.34 -17.01
CA ALA A 127 -4.97 13.64 -16.22
C ALA A 127 -5.59 13.14 -14.91
N PHE A 128 -5.10 12.00 -14.43
CA PHE A 128 -5.63 11.36 -13.24
C PHE A 128 -4.54 10.63 -12.46
N ALA A 129 -4.71 10.64 -11.15
CA ALA A 129 -3.88 9.94 -10.19
C ALA A 129 -4.78 9.48 -9.04
N GLY A 130 -4.30 8.53 -8.25
CA GLY A 130 -4.96 8.16 -7.01
C GLY A 130 -3.93 7.79 -5.96
N HIS A 131 -4.08 8.32 -4.74
CA HIS A 131 -3.12 8.06 -3.68
C HIS A 131 -3.29 6.63 -3.15
N SER A 132 -2.24 5.82 -3.24
CA SER A 132 -2.24 4.42 -2.78
C SER A 132 -3.43 3.63 -3.36
N LEU A 133 -4.38 3.19 -2.52
CA LEU A 133 -5.59 2.49 -2.94
C LEU A 133 -6.34 3.20 -4.08
N GLY A 134 -6.38 4.54 -4.07
CA GLY A 134 -7.10 5.31 -5.08
C GLY A 134 -6.58 5.12 -6.51
N GLU A 135 -5.35 4.63 -6.68
CA GLU A 135 -4.77 4.33 -8.00
C GLU A 135 -5.59 3.28 -8.75
N TYR A 136 -6.08 2.27 -8.03
CA TYR A 136 -6.94 1.21 -8.58
C TYR A 136 -8.31 1.77 -9.01
N SER A 137 -8.91 2.63 -8.18
CA SER A 137 -10.17 3.31 -8.49
C SER A 137 -10.03 4.23 -9.68
N ALA A 138 -8.95 5.01 -9.74
CA ALA A 138 -8.69 5.96 -10.82
C ALA A 138 -8.48 5.22 -12.15
N LEU A 139 -7.68 4.14 -12.17
CA LEU A 139 -7.49 3.30 -13.35
C LEU A 139 -8.79 2.61 -13.80
N ALA A 140 -9.57 2.05 -12.87
CA ALA A 140 -10.85 1.43 -13.17
C ALA A 140 -11.87 2.46 -13.70
N SER A 141 -11.82 3.69 -13.21
CA SER A 141 -12.75 4.77 -13.57
C SER A 141 -12.39 5.40 -14.90
N MET A 142 -11.15 5.90 -15.06
CA MET A 142 -10.72 6.68 -16.22
C MET A 142 -10.33 5.83 -17.42
N ALA A 143 -9.67 4.69 -17.19
CA ALA A 143 -9.12 3.86 -18.26
C ALA A 143 -9.89 2.55 -18.49
N GLY A 144 -10.83 2.20 -17.61
CA GLY A 144 -11.65 0.98 -17.74
C GLY A 144 -10.84 -0.34 -17.70
N ILE A 145 -9.59 -0.29 -17.24
CA ILE A 145 -8.65 -1.42 -17.30
C ILE A 145 -9.01 -2.56 -16.34
N LEU A 146 -9.75 -2.24 -15.27
CA LEU A 146 -10.26 -3.18 -14.29
C LEU A 146 -11.79 -3.09 -14.24
N PRO A 147 -12.51 -4.10 -14.75
CA PRO A 147 -13.94 -4.27 -14.47
C PRO A 147 -14.19 -4.31 -12.96
N ILE A 148 -15.41 -4.01 -12.52
CA ILE A 148 -15.77 -3.95 -11.09
C ILE A 148 -15.43 -5.28 -10.38
N SER A 149 -15.72 -6.41 -11.00
CA SER A 149 -15.35 -7.75 -10.52
C SER A 149 -13.84 -7.92 -10.29
N SER A 150 -13.02 -7.56 -11.27
CA SER A 150 -11.56 -7.59 -11.14
C SER A 150 -11.05 -6.59 -10.11
N LEU A 151 -11.64 -5.40 -10.04
CA LEU A 151 -11.25 -4.36 -9.08
C LEU A 151 -11.44 -4.85 -7.64
N VAL A 152 -12.63 -5.34 -7.30
CA VAL A 152 -12.92 -5.81 -5.93
C VAL A 152 -12.09 -7.04 -5.56
N ASP A 153 -11.81 -7.93 -6.53
CA ASP A 153 -10.92 -9.08 -6.34
C ASP A 153 -9.48 -8.64 -6.00
N VAL A 154 -8.94 -7.70 -6.78
CA VAL A 154 -7.57 -7.20 -6.61
C VAL A 154 -7.42 -6.49 -5.26
N VAL A 155 -8.35 -5.61 -4.88
CA VAL A 155 -8.23 -4.88 -3.62
C VAL A 155 -8.53 -5.75 -2.39
N PHE A 156 -9.40 -6.75 -2.51
CA PHE A 156 -9.59 -7.75 -1.46
C PHE A 156 -8.30 -8.56 -1.24
N PHE A 157 -7.71 -9.07 -2.32
CA PHE A 157 -6.47 -9.81 -2.28
C PHE A 157 -5.31 -8.95 -1.74
N ARG A 158 -5.23 -7.68 -2.17
CA ARG A 158 -4.28 -6.69 -1.65
C ARG A 158 -4.43 -6.53 -0.13
N GLY A 159 -5.64 -6.24 0.33
CA GLY A 159 -5.92 -6.01 1.75
C GLY A 159 -5.60 -7.22 2.65
N ILE A 160 -5.98 -8.43 2.23
CA ILE A 160 -5.68 -9.64 3.02
C ILE A 160 -4.20 -10.01 2.99
N THR A 161 -3.52 -9.82 1.85
CA THR A 161 -2.08 -10.07 1.74
C THR A 161 -1.29 -9.16 2.64
N MET A 162 -1.62 -7.87 2.68
CA MET A 162 -0.95 -6.91 3.57
C MET A 162 -1.14 -7.28 5.05
N GLN A 163 -2.35 -7.72 5.42
CA GLN A 163 -2.67 -8.10 6.80
C GLN A 163 -1.97 -9.39 7.24
N ARG A 164 -1.83 -10.37 6.35
CA ARG A 164 -1.19 -11.67 6.63
C ARG A 164 0.33 -11.64 6.49
N ALA A 165 0.88 -10.66 5.77
CA ALA A 165 2.32 -10.51 5.63
C ALA A 165 3.02 -10.17 6.96
N VAL A 166 2.31 -9.56 7.90
CA VAL A 166 2.85 -9.13 9.19
C VAL A 166 2.69 -10.20 10.25
N GLU A 167 3.78 -10.53 10.93
CA GLU A 167 3.76 -11.39 12.11
C GLU A 167 3.02 -10.69 13.27
N ARG A 168 2.18 -11.45 13.96
CA ARG A 168 1.36 -10.98 15.07
C ARG A 168 1.58 -11.81 16.32
N ASP A 169 1.51 -11.16 17.48
CA ASP A 169 1.61 -11.83 18.78
C ASP A 169 0.31 -12.56 19.17
N GLU A 170 0.31 -13.19 20.35
CA GLU A 170 -0.85 -13.92 20.89
C GLU A 170 -2.09 -13.02 21.11
N HIS A 171 -1.90 -11.70 21.17
CA HIS A 171 -2.96 -10.70 21.30
C HIS A 171 -3.36 -10.10 19.93
N ASN A 172 -2.88 -10.70 18.83
CA ASN A 172 -3.10 -10.28 17.46
C ASN A 172 -2.55 -8.87 17.14
N ARG A 173 -1.53 -8.41 17.89
CA ARG A 173 -0.85 -7.12 17.68
C ARG A 173 0.39 -7.32 16.82
N SER A 174 0.76 -6.32 16.02
CA SER A 174 2.04 -6.33 15.31
C SER A 174 3.06 -5.42 15.99
N ASN A 175 4.34 -5.62 15.64
CA ASN A 175 5.44 -4.74 16.03
C ASN A 175 5.66 -3.58 15.04
N TYR A 176 4.69 -3.29 14.18
CA TYR A 176 4.79 -2.26 13.15
C TYR A 176 3.68 -1.23 13.28
N ALA A 177 3.93 -0.02 12.80
CA ALA A 177 2.93 1.02 12.70
C ALA A 177 3.30 2.05 11.62
N MET A 178 2.50 3.10 11.53
CA MET A 178 2.78 4.28 10.72
C MET A 178 2.57 5.55 11.55
N ALA A 179 3.35 6.59 11.28
CA ALA A 179 3.22 7.89 11.91
C ALA A 179 3.32 9.01 10.86
N ALA A 180 2.38 9.95 10.92
CA ALA A 180 2.46 11.19 10.14
C ALA A 180 3.50 12.13 10.77
N VAL A 181 4.38 12.68 9.95
CA VAL A 181 5.47 13.57 10.37
C VAL A 181 5.32 14.93 9.69
N ASN A 182 5.42 16.00 10.46
CA ASN A 182 5.38 17.38 10.00
C ASN A 182 6.71 18.10 10.29
N PRO A 183 7.65 18.14 9.33
CA PRO A 183 8.95 18.80 9.43
C PRO A 183 8.87 20.25 9.91
N SER A 184 7.91 21.03 9.40
CA SER A 184 7.75 22.46 9.74
C SER A 184 7.54 22.72 11.24
N ARG A 185 7.05 21.72 11.99
CA ARG A 185 6.87 21.85 13.45
C ARG A 185 8.17 21.77 14.22
N ILE A 186 9.25 21.25 13.64
CA ILE A 186 10.56 21.15 14.27
C ILE A 186 11.23 22.53 14.24
N GLY A 187 11.46 23.07 13.05
CA GLY A 187 12.05 24.38 12.84
C GLY A 187 11.95 24.81 11.38
N LYS A 188 12.11 26.12 11.12
CA LYS A 188 12.00 26.68 9.75
C LYS A 188 13.08 26.16 8.80
N SER A 189 14.25 25.81 9.31
CA SER A 189 15.37 25.26 8.53
C SER A 189 15.35 23.73 8.44
N PHE A 190 14.35 23.05 9.01
CA PHE A 190 14.24 21.60 8.96
C PHE A 190 13.49 21.18 7.68
N THR A 191 14.24 20.75 6.67
CA THR A 191 13.75 20.41 5.32
C THR A 191 13.35 18.94 5.20
N ASP A 192 12.82 18.54 4.04
CA ASP A 192 12.54 17.13 3.73
C ASP A 192 13.84 16.30 3.70
N ALA A 193 14.94 16.86 3.17
CA ALA A 193 16.26 16.23 3.16
C ALA A 193 16.73 15.93 4.60
N ALA A 194 16.50 16.84 5.55
CA ALA A 194 16.81 16.61 6.94
C ALA A 194 15.96 15.47 7.55
N LEU A 195 14.66 15.40 7.24
CA LEU A 195 13.82 14.29 7.68
C LEU A 195 14.29 12.95 7.12
N ARG A 196 14.62 12.91 5.82
CA ARG A 196 15.15 11.72 5.14
C ARG A 196 16.44 11.23 5.81
N GLU A 197 17.38 12.12 6.09
CA GLU A 197 18.65 11.77 6.76
C GLU A 197 18.41 11.23 8.19
N VAL A 198 17.49 11.82 8.95
CA VAL A 198 17.12 11.31 10.29
C VAL A 198 16.55 9.89 10.21
N VAL A 199 15.59 9.67 9.32
CA VAL A 199 14.96 8.35 9.12
C VAL A 199 15.98 7.31 8.66
N GLU A 200 16.83 7.67 7.70
CA GLU A 200 17.88 6.81 7.17
C GLU A 200 18.95 6.48 8.23
N THR A 201 19.36 7.47 9.03
CA THR A 201 20.31 7.27 10.13
C THR A 201 19.74 6.30 11.15
N ILE A 202 18.47 6.46 11.56
CA ILE A 202 17.83 5.51 12.49
C ILE A 202 17.76 4.10 11.89
N SER A 203 17.28 3.97 10.64
CA SER A 203 17.15 2.66 9.99
C SER A 203 18.50 1.94 9.87
N LYS A 204 19.56 2.65 9.43
CA LYS A 204 20.91 2.08 9.27
C LYS A 204 21.59 1.81 10.61
N ARG A 205 21.55 2.76 11.54
CA ARG A 205 22.25 2.66 12.83
C ARG A 205 21.67 1.56 13.71
N CYS A 206 20.35 1.43 13.73
CA CYS A 206 19.66 0.43 14.54
C CYS A 206 19.42 -0.89 13.79
N ASN A 207 19.70 -0.94 12.47
CA ASN A 207 19.41 -2.08 11.60
C ASN A 207 17.95 -2.56 11.70
N VAL A 208 17.02 -1.60 11.62
CA VAL A 208 15.57 -1.81 11.75
C VAL A 208 14.83 -1.25 10.54
N LEU A 209 13.62 -1.73 10.29
CA LEU A 209 12.73 -1.14 9.29
C LEU A 209 12.22 0.23 9.77
N LEU A 210 12.60 1.29 9.06
CA LEU A 210 11.97 2.61 9.16
C LEU A 210 12.14 3.34 7.83
N GLU A 211 11.04 3.71 7.20
CA GLU A 211 11.02 4.34 5.88
C GLU A 211 9.98 5.45 5.81
N ILE A 212 10.24 6.49 5.02
CA ILE A 212 9.21 7.45 4.64
C ILE A 212 8.47 6.84 3.45
N VAL A 213 7.19 6.57 3.64
CA VAL A 213 6.38 5.82 2.67
C VAL A 213 5.33 6.68 1.98
N ASN A 214 5.01 7.85 2.53
CA ASN A 214 4.18 8.83 1.83
C ASN A 214 4.85 10.21 1.83
N PHE A 215 5.03 10.76 0.62
CA PHE A 215 5.56 12.08 0.36
C PHE A 215 4.39 13.00 -0.05
N ASN A 216 3.59 13.44 0.92
CA ASN A 216 2.29 14.08 0.63
C ASN A 216 2.42 15.57 0.33
N VAL A 217 3.08 16.32 1.22
CA VAL A 217 3.22 17.78 1.10
C VAL A 217 4.63 18.18 1.52
N GLU A 218 5.34 18.83 0.62
CA GLU A 218 6.72 19.27 0.84
C GLU A 218 6.85 20.12 2.12
N GLY A 219 7.76 19.74 3.00
CA GLY A 219 8.02 20.41 4.28
C GLY A 219 6.91 20.30 5.34
N GLN A 220 5.76 19.69 5.04
CA GLN A 220 4.59 19.70 5.93
C GLN A 220 4.03 18.34 6.27
N GLN A 221 3.94 17.42 5.32
CA GLN A 221 3.23 16.16 5.54
C GLN A 221 3.95 14.99 4.88
N TYR A 222 4.50 14.13 5.73
CA TYR A 222 5.11 12.87 5.37
C TYR A 222 4.49 11.78 6.23
N VAL A 223 4.60 10.52 5.82
CA VAL A 223 4.26 9.38 6.67
C VAL A 223 5.45 8.45 6.72
N ALA A 224 5.91 8.14 7.93
CA ALA A 224 6.91 7.14 8.18
C ALA A 224 6.25 5.82 8.59
N ALA A 225 6.75 4.70 8.10
CA ALA A 225 6.33 3.35 8.45
C ALA A 225 7.52 2.53 8.92
N GLY A 226 7.32 1.68 9.90
CA GLY A 226 8.42 0.89 10.45
C GLY A 226 8.06 0.18 11.74
N GLU A 227 9.08 -0.35 12.39
CA GLU A 227 8.97 -0.98 13.70
C GLU A 227 8.59 0.04 14.78
N LEU A 228 7.81 -0.39 15.78
CA LEU A 228 7.34 0.48 16.85
C LEU A 228 8.49 1.16 17.60
N VAL A 229 9.56 0.42 17.91
CA VAL A 229 10.76 0.97 18.56
C VAL A 229 11.43 2.02 17.67
N ALA A 230 11.49 1.81 16.36
CA ALA A 230 12.08 2.76 15.42
C ALA A 230 11.24 4.04 15.28
N LEU A 231 9.92 3.92 15.26
CA LEU A 231 8.99 5.06 15.23
C LEU A 231 8.99 5.85 16.54
N GLN A 232 9.13 5.18 17.68
CA GLN A 232 9.33 5.84 18.97
C GLN A 232 10.68 6.55 19.01
N THR A 233 11.75 5.91 18.50
CA THR A 233 13.08 6.52 18.35
C THR A 233 13.00 7.79 17.51
N LEU A 234 12.34 7.72 16.35
CA LEU A 234 12.10 8.87 15.48
C LEU A 234 11.39 9.99 16.24
N THR A 235 10.30 9.68 16.95
CA THR A 235 9.57 10.66 17.75
C THR A 235 10.46 11.34 18.80
N ASN A 236 11.28 10.58 19.50
CA ASN A 236 12.21 11.10 20.51
C ASN A 236 13.28 12.00 19.89
N VAL A 237 13.88 11.60 18.76
CA VAL A 237 14.86 12.40 18.02
C VAL A 237 14.23 13.73 17.57
N LEU A 238 13.06 13.70 16.93
CA LEU A 238 12.41 14.94 16.46
C LEU A 238 12.03 15.86 17.63
N ASN A 239 11.61 15.30 18.78
CA ASN A 239 11.36 16.06 19.99
C ASN A 239 12.63 16.69 20.55
N PHE A 240 13.74 15.95 20.59
CA PHE A 240 15.03 16.46 21.01
C PHE A 240 15.49 17.63 20.14
N LEU A 241 15.47 17.46 18.81
CA LEU A 241 15.82 18.52 17.85
C LEU A 241 14.96 19.78 18.04
N LYS A 242 13.66 19.60 18.32
CA LYS A 242 12.73 20.70 18.60
C LYS A 242 13.10 21.45 19.88
N ILE A 243 13.34 20.73 20.98
CA ILE A 243 13.62 21.31 22.30
C ILE A 243 14.96 22.05 22.29
N GLN A 244 15.98 21.45 21.68
CA GLN A 244 17.31 22.06 21.53
C GLN A 244 17.33 23.22 20.53
N LYS A 245 16.24 23.44 19.79
CA LYS A 245 16.11 24.48 18.75
C LYS A 245 17.27 24.44 17.76
N ILE A 246 17.67 23.22 17.38
CA ILE A 246 18.80 23.01 16.48
C ILE A 246 18.46 23.61 15.11
N ASP A 247 19.33 24.50 14.64
CA ASP A 247 19.25 25.10 13.32
C ASP A 247 20.25 24.41 12.40
N ILE A 248 19.75 23.50 11.55
CA ILE A 248 20.58 22.67 10.68
C ILE A 248 21.42 23.52 9.73
N ALA A 249 20.85 24.63 9.22
CA ALA A 249 21.57 25.53 8.32
C ALA A 249 22.78 26.19 9.01
N LYS A 250 22.65 26.52 10.31
CA LYS A 250 23.78 27.05 11.09
C LYS A 250 24.80 25.97 11.40
N LEU A 251 24.37 24.76 11.73
CA LEU A 251 25.28 23.64 11.98
C LEU A 251 26.11 23.31 10.73
N GLN A 252 25.48 23.25 9.56
CA GLN A 252 26.18 23.01 8.29
C GLN A 252 27.14 24.15 7.90
N ALA A 253 26.96 25.36 8.43
CA ALA A 253 27.89 26.47 8.24
C ALA A 253 29.08 26.45 9.23
N MET A 254 28.92 25.78 10.38
CA MET A 254 29.93 25.72 11.45
C MET A 254 30.74 24.43 11.46
N MET A 255 30.21 23.36 10.87
CA MET A 255 30.73 22.00 10.96
C MET A 255 30.71 21.33 9.58
N SER A 256 31.56 20.32 9.39
CA SER A 256 31.49 19.49 8.20
C SER A 256 30.22 18.63 8.19
N LEU A 257 29.83 18.12 7.02
CA LEU A 257 28.67 17.23 6.90
C LEU A 257 28.87 15.94 7.73
N GLU A 258 30.08 15.42 7.80
CA GLU A 258 30.42 14.22 8.59
C GLU A 258 30.26 14.47 10.08
N GLU A 259 30.76 15.61 10.58
CA GLU A 259 30.61 15.96 12.00
C GLU A 259 29.14 16.14 12.41
N VAL A 260 28.30 16.67 11.51
CA VAL A 260 26.85 16.78 11.73
C VAL A 260 26.19 15.39 11.80
N LYS A 261 26.61 14.45 10.94
CA LYS A 261 26.11 13.07 10.94
C LYS A 261 26.55 12.30 12.19
N ASP A 262 27.76 12.51 12.68
CA ASP A 262 28.24 11.89 13.91
C ASP A 262 27.42 12.36 15.12
N LYS A 263 27.17 13.67 15.23
CA LYS A 263 26.29 14.23 16.27
C LYS A 263 24.86 13.69 16.18
N LEU A 264 24.32 13.57 14.96
CA LEU A 264 23.01 12.96 14.78
C LEU A 264 23.00 11.50 15.25
N THR A 265 24.06 10.75 14.98
CA THR A 265 24.22 9.35 15.39
C THR A 265 24.24 9.23 16.91
N GLU A 266 24.95 10.10 17.62
CA GLU A 266 24.95 10.15 19.10
C GLU A 266 23.52 10.38 19.65
N ILE A 267 22.78 11.33 19.06
CA ILE A 267 21.39 11.62 19.45
C ILE A 267 20.50 10.39 19.21
N VAL A 268 20.66 9.73 18.07
CA VAL A 268 19.91 8.53 17.70
C VAL A 268 20.21 7.39 18.68
N ASP A 269 21.46 7.15 19.03
CA ASP A 269 21.86 6.08 19.95
C ASP A 269 21.20 6.26 21.33
N GLU A 270 21.19 7.49 21.88
CA GLU A 270 20.55 7.77 23.16
C GLU A 270 19.01 7.64 23.09
N CYS A 271 18.38 8.21 22.05
CA CYS A 271 16.93 8.10 21.86
C CYS A 271 16.46 6.65 21.62
N HIS A 272 17.30 5.85 20.95
CA HIS A 272 17.02 4.45 20.69
C HIS A 272 17.14 3.61 21.97
N LYS A 273 18.19 3.83 22.77
CA LYS A 273 18.33 3.19 24.10
C LYS A 273 17.11 3.44 24.98
N GLU A 274 16.60 4.67 25.00
CA GLU A 274 15.38 5.02 25.74
C GLU A 274 14.16 4.25 25.21
N SER A 275 14.00 4.18 23.89
CA SER A 275 12.88 3.47 23.25
C SER A 275 12.92 1.95 23.55
N VAL A 276 14.10 1.34 23.51
CA VAL A 276 14.29 -0.08 23.89
C VAL A 276 14.04 -0.29 25.39
N ALA A 277 14.48 0.63 26.25
CA ALA A 277 14.21 0.55 27.69
C ALA A 277 12.71 0.64 27.98
N LYS A 278 11.97 1.48 27.24
CA LYS A 278 10.51 1.59 27.33
C LYS A 278 9.83 0.29 26.93
N GLU A 279 10.23 -0.32 25.80
CA GLU A 279 9.69 -1.61 25.37
C GLU A 279 9.93 -2.69 26.42
N LYS A 280 11.15 -2.79 26.98
CA LYS A 280 11.47 -3.75 28.04
C LYS A 280 10.64 -3.57 29.30
N LYS A 281 10.34 -2.31 29.67
CA LYS A 281 9.57 -1.97 30.86
C LYS A 281 8.08 -2.27 30.68
N ASP A 282 7.52 -1.86 29.55
CA ASP A 282 6.07 -1.90 29.30
C ASP A 282 5.64 -3.19 28.58
N GLY A 283 6.59 -3.97 28.07
CA GLY A 283 6.39 -5.20 27.30
C GLY A 283 5.93 -4.96 25.85
N PHE A 284 5.41 -3.77 25.53
CA PHE A 284 4.96 -3.39 24.20
C PHE A 284 5.01 -1.86 24.06
N ILE A 285 5.43 -1.36 22.90
CA ILE A 285 5.46 0.08 22.63
C ILE A 285 4.08 0.57 22.21
N VAL A 286 3.49 1.44 23.03
CA VAL A 286 2.37 2.29 22.62
C VAL A 286 2.96 3.62 22.14
N LEU A 287 2.82 3.90 20.84
CA LEU A 287 3.35 5.13 20.26
C LEU A 287 2.64 6.36 20.82
N GLU A 288 3.43 7.34 21.24
CA GLU A 288 2.94 8.61 21.75
C GLU A 288 3.05 9.71 20.69
N ARG A 289 2.19 10.73 20.82
CA ARG A 289 2.24 11.92 19.97
C ARG A 289 3.45 12.78 20.37
N GLY A 290 4.32 13.09 19.41
CA GLY A 290 5.40 14.06 19.56
C GLY A 290 5.01 15.47 19.11
N PHE A 291 5.97 16.39 19.13
CA PHE A 291 5.78 17.76 18.60
C PHE A 291 5.54 17.75 17.09
N ALA A 292 6.25 16.88 16.38
CA ALA A 292 6.25 16.78 14.92
C ALA A 292 5.78 15.43 14.38
N SER A 293 5.57 14.42 15.23
CA SER A 293 5.08 13.09 14.85
C SER A 293 3.72 12.80 15.48
N ILE A 294 2.82 12.20 14.69
CA ILE A 294 1.47 11.81 15.10
C ILE A 294 1.26 10.36 14.64
N PRO A 295 1.21 9.38 15.57
CA PRO A 295 0.90 8.00 15.23
C PRO A 295 -0.45 7.89 14.53
N LEU A 296 -0.57 7.00 13.54
CA LEU A 296 -1.81 6.72 12.82
C LEU A 296 -2.56 5.57 13.53
N PRO A 297 -3.64 5.85 14.28
CA PRO A 297 -4.31 4.82 15.07
C PRO A 297 -4.95 3.75 14.17
N GLY A 298 -4.83 2.49 14.55
CA GLY A 298 -5.44 1.36 13.82
C GLY A 298 -4.70 0.91 12.57
N ILE A 299 -3.54 1.51 12.25
CA ILE A 299 -2.66 1.06 11.17
C ILE A 299 -1.43 0.39 11.78
N ASP A 300 -1.35 -0.93 11.59
CA ASP A 300 -0.36 -1.80 12.21
C ASP A 300 0.43 -2.63 11.17
N VAL A 301 0.42 -2.18 9.93
CA VAL A 301 1.18 -2.78 8.82
C VAL A 301 1.98 -1.67 8.14
N PRO A 302 3.28 -1.86 7.87
CA PRO A 302 4.12 -0.84 7.25
C PRO A 302 3.92 -0.85 5.73
N PHE A 303 2.78 -0.35 5.26
CA PHE A 303 2.48 -0.30 3.82
C PHE A 303 3.51 0.54 3.06
N HIS A 304 3.68 0.26 1.76
CA HIS A 304 4.60 1.03 0.89
C HIS A 304 6.06 1.01 1.38
N SER A 305 6.43 -0.04 2.13
CA SER A 305 7.80 -0.24 2.60
C SER A 305 8.39 -1.52 2.02
N ARG A 306 9.72 -1.62 2.08
CA ARG A 306 10.45 -2.82 1.66
C ARG A 306 10.03 -4.10 2.40
N TYR A 307 9.33 -3.99 3.52
CA TYR A 307 8.81 -5.14 4.26
C TYR A 307 7.90 -6.03 3.41
N LEU A 308 7.09 -5.41 2.54
CA LEU A 308 6.12 -6.12 1.71
C LEU A 308 6.71 -6.63 0.38
N TRP A 309 8.03 -6.49 0.18
CA TRP A 309 8.66 -6.77 -1.12
C TRP A 309 8.56 -8.24 -1.53
N ALA A 310 8.57 -9.16 -0.57
CA ALA A 310 8.32 -10.58 -0.80
C ALA A 310 6.92 -10.85 -1.40
N GLY A 311 5.94 -10.01 -1.09
CA GLY A 311 4.57 -10.11 -1.60
C GLY A 311 4.39 -9.63 -3.04
N VAL A 312 5.39 -8.97 -3.64
CA VAL A 312 5.26 -8.40 -5.00
C VAL A 312 5.06 -9.49 -6.05
N MET A 313 5.78 -10.61 -5.97
CA MET A 313 5.67 -11.69 -6.95
C MET A 313 4.27 -12.35 -6.97
N PRO A 314 3.70 -12.82 -5.84
CA PRO A 314 2.35 -13.38 -5.85
C PRO A 314 1.30 -12.33 -6.22
N PHE A 315 1.47 -11.08 -5.79
CA PHE A 315 0.56 -9.99 -6.16
C PHE A 315 0.60 -9.70 -7.67
N ARG A 316 1.80 -9.65 -8.28
CA ARG A 316 1.99 -9.55 -9.74
C ARG A 316 1.30 -10.69 -10.49
N ALA A 317 1.45 -11.92 -10.00
CA ALA A 317 0.80 -13.09 -10.60
C ALA A 317 -0.72 -13.00 -10.50
N TYR A 318 -1.24 -12.48 -9.39
CA TYR A 318 -2.67 -12.22 -9.19
C TYR A 318 -3.17 -11.13 -10.14
N LEU A 319 -2.50 -9.98 -10.20
CA LEU A 319 -2.80 -8.88 -11.14
C LEU A 319 -2.81 -9.36 -12.59
N SER A 320 -1.84 -10.19 -12.98
CA SER A 320 -1.74 -10.72 -14.34
C SER A 320 -2.92 -11.62 -14.75
N LYS A 321 -3.66 -12.17 -13.77
CA LYS A 321 -4.89 -12.94 -14.03
C LYS A 321 -6.14 -12.06 -14.10
N LYS A 322 -6.07 -10.83 -13.56
CA LYS A 322 -7.21 -9.91 -13.42
C LYS A 322 -7.21 -8.78 -14.45
N LEU A 323 -6.03 -8.41 -14.94
CA LEU A 323 -5.83 -7.49 -16.04
C LEU A 323 -5.79 -8.26 -17.36
N ASN A 324 -6.69 -7.92 -18.29
CA ASN A 324 -6.70 -8.49 -19.62
C ASN A 324 -5.94 -7.56 -20.59
N PRO A 325 -4.83 -8.00 -21.22
CA PRO A 325 -4.12 -7.20 -22.21
C PRO A 325 -5.01 -6.72 -23.36
N ALA A 326 -6.05 -7.48 -23.73
CA ALA A 326 -6.97 -7.10 -24.80
C ALA A 326 -7.89 -5.93 -24.44
N HIS A 327 -8.10 -5.65 -23.15
CA HIS A 327 -8.92 -4.52 -22.67
C HIS A 327 -8.06 -3.28 -22.38
N LEU A 328 -6.74 -3.39 -22.52
CA LEU A 328 -5.85 -2.26 -22.31
C LEU A 328 -5.87 -1.33 -23.53
N ASN A 329 -6.33 -0.10 -23.34
CA ASN A 329 -6.16 0.99 -24.30
C ASN A 329 -5.08 1.97 -23.80
N PRO A 330 -3.84 1.89 -24.33
CA PRO A 330 -2.76 2.79 -23.93
C PRO A 330 -3.06 4.28 -24.08
N GLU A 331 -3.89 4.68 -25.05
CA GLU A 331 -4.19 6.09 -25.32
C GLU A 331 -5.00 6.75 -24.20
N LEU A 332 -5.67 5.95 -23.36
CA LEU A 332 -6.33 6.43 -22.14
C LEU A 332 -5.35 6.68 -20.99
N LEU A 333 -4.12 6.17 -21.10
CA LEU A 333 -3.11 6.22 -20.04
C LEU A 333 -1.98 7.19 -20.36
N ILE A 334 -1.47 7.16 -21.60
CA ILE A 334 -0.27 7.90 -21.99
C ILE A 334 -0.47 9.39 -21.75
N GLY A 335 0.44 9.99 -20.98
CA GLY A 335 0.41 11.40 -20.59
C GLY A 335 -0.71 11.79 -19.61
N LYS A 336 -1.58 10.85 -19.21
CA LYS A 336 -2.78 11.12 -18.37
C LYS A 336 -2.68 10.46 -17.01
N TYR A 337 -2.31 9.18 -16.98
CA TYR A 337 -2.16 8.41 -15.75
C TYR A 337 -0.84 8.78 -15.06
N ILE A 338 -0.90 9.18 -13.80
CA ILE A 338 0.30 9.43 -12.98
C ILE A 338 0.36 8.36 -11.87
N PRO A 339 1.25 7.36 -11.98
CA PRO A 339 1.39 6.30 -10.99
C PRO A 339 2.09 6.79 -9.71
N ASN A 340 1.77 6.17 -8.57
CA ASN A 340 2.43 6.51 -7.30
C ASN A 340 3.93 6.16 -7.31
N LEU A 341 4.29 5.03 -7.95
CA LEU A 341 5.64 4.48 -7.89
C LEU A 341 6.70 5.47 -8.39
N ILE A 342 6.48 6.07 -9.57
CA ILE A 342 7.48 6.93 -10.24
C ILE A 342 7.07 8.39 -10.41
N ALA A 343 5.83 8.75 -10.03
CA ALA A 343 5.29 10.11 -9.98
C ALA A 343 5.45 10.95 -11.27
N GLU A 344 5.44 10.34 -12.45
CA GLU A 344 5.41 11.06 -13.72
C GLU A 344 4.38 10.50 -14.69
N PRO A 345 3.88 11.29 -15.66
CA PRO A 345 2.87 10.83 -16.60
C PRO A 345 3.29 9.56 -17.33
N PHE A 346 2.37 8.60 -17.41
CA PHE A 346 2.59 7.29 -17.99
C PHE A 346 3.07 7.37 -19.43
N GLN A 347 4.09 6.57 -19.75
CA GLN A 347 4.60 6.43 -21.11
C GLN A 347 4.87 4.96 -21.43
N ILE A 348 4.92 4.66 -22.72
CA ILE A 348 5.33 3.36 -23.25
C ILE A 348 6.61 3.59 -24.04
N SER A 349 7.73 3.56 -23.33
CA SER A 349 9.07 3.71 -23.92
C SER A 349 10.10 2.89 -23.14
N ARG A 350 11.29 2.75 -23.73
CA ARG A 350 12.41 2.08 -23.08
C ARG A 350 12.90 2.85 -21.86
N GLU A 351 12.96 4.17 -21.97
CA GLU A 351 13.41 5.08 -20.91
C GLU A 351 12.46 5.01 -19.71
N TYR A 352 11.16 4.97 -19.97
CA TYR A 352 10.15 4.85 -18.92
C TYR A 352 10.24 3.48 -18.21
N ALA A 353 10.43 2.39 -18.98
CA ALA A 353 10.64 1.05 -18.42
C ALA A 353 11.95 0.95 -17.62
N ASP A 354 13.03 1.57 -18.10
CA ASP A 354 14.31 1.64 -17.39
C ASP A 354 14.15 2.38 -16.06
N ARG A 355 13.44 3.51 -16.03
CA ARG A 355 13.27 4.23 -14.76
C ARG A 355 12.52 3.42 -13.71
N ILE A 356 11.47 2.68 -14.10
CA ILE A 356 10.79 1.76 -13.19
C ILE A 356 11.77 0.68 -12.72
N PHE A 357 12.57 0.12 -13.63
CA PHE A 357 13.58 -0.89 -13.28
C PHE A 357 14.60 -0.36 -12.27
N GLN A 358 15.11 0.86 -12.43
CA GLN A 358 16.07 1.46 -11.48
C GLN A 358 15.50 1.59 -10.07
N GLN A 359 14.19 1.79 -9.93
CA GLN A 359 13.54 1.91 -8.63
C GLN A 359 13.14 0.55 -8.03
N THR A 360 12.81 -0.44 -8.87
CA THR A 360 12.20 -1.69 -8.38
C THR A 360 13.07 -2.93 -8.51
N ASN A 361 14.14 -2.87 -9.31
CA ASN A 361 14.92 -4.03 -9.75
C ASN A 361 14.03 -5.17 -10.29
N SER A 362 13.01 -4.83 -11.09
CA SER A 362 12.06 -5.82 -11.61
C SER A 362 12.74 -6.83 -12.53
N PRO A 363 12.69 -8.15 -12.22
CA PRO A 363 13.26 -9.18 -13.12
C PRO A 363 12.56 -9.22 -14.48
N ARG A 364 11.28 -8.82 -14.55
CA ARG A 364 10.53 -8.76 -15.82
C ARG A 364 11.01 -7.62 -16.69
N LEU A 365 11.20 -6.42 -16.11
CA LEU A 365 11.74 -5.28 -16.85
C LEU A 365 13.21 -5.50 -17.20
N GLU A 366 14.00 -6.10 -16.31
CA GLU A 366 15.39 -6.45 -16.60
C GLU A 366 15.50 -7.31 -17.86
N LYS A 367 14.68 -8.37 -17.96
CA LYS A 367 14.64 -9.23 -19.15
C LYS A 367 14.20 -8.45 -20.40
N ALA A 368 13.15 -7.63 -20.29
CA ALA A 368 12.66 -6.84 -21.41
C ALA A 368 13.71 -5.82 -21.90
N LEU A 369 14.39 -5.13 -20.99
CA LEU A 369 15.42 -4.13 -21.29
C LEU A 369 16.67 -4.76 -21.91
N LYS A 370 17.09 -5.94 -21.44
CA LYS A 370 18.21 -6.71 -22.00
C LYS A 370 17.94 -7.17 -23.43
N ASN A 371 16.72 -7.63 -23.71
CA ASN A 371 16.34 -8.18 -25.02
C ASN A 371 15.51 -7.20 -25.86
N TRP A 372 15.61 -5.90 -25.63
CA TRP A 372 14.67 -4.88 -26.15
C TRP A 372 14.39 -5.04 -27.66
N THR A 373 15.45 -5.02 -28.47
CA THR A 373 15.38 -5.15 -29.93
C THR A 373 15.11 -6.59 -30.38
N ALA A 374 15.66 -7.59 -29.68
CA ALA A 374 15.50 -9.00 -30.05
C ALA A 374 14.05 -9.49 -29.88
N ASP A 375 13.36 -9.01 -28.84
CA ASP A 375 11.96 -9.29 -28.57
C ASP A 375 11.01 -8.29 -29.29
N GLY A 376 11.56 -7.30 -30.01
CA GLY A 376 10.84 -6.29 -30.77
C GLY A 376 9.97 -5.36 -29.92
N TRP A 377 10.41 -4.98 -28.72
CA TRP A 377 9.63 -4.16 -27.79
C TRP A 377 9.38 -2.72 -28.29
N ASP A 378 10.18 -2.25 -29.25
CA ASP A 378 10.03 -0.99 -29.98
C ASP A 378 9.04 -1.07 -31.16
N LEU A 379 8.62 -2.27 -31.55
CA LEU A 379 7.71 -2.46 -32.68
C LEU A 379 6.27 -2.03 -32.31
N PRO A 380 5.54 -1.33 -33.20
CA PRO A 380 4.18 -0.85 -32.93
C PRO A 380 3.20 -1.94 -32.47
N GLU A 381 3.31 -3.16 -33.00
CA GLU A 381 2.48 -4.31 -32.63
C GLU A 381 2.67 -4.75 -31.17
N ASN A 382 3.82 -4.47 -30.57
CA ASN A 382 4.12 -4.80 -29.18
C ASN A 382 3.78 -3.67 -28.20
N ARG A 383 3.30 -2.51 -28.67
CA ARG A 383 2.99 -1.35 -27.83
C ARG A 383 2.01 -1.68 -26.69
N ASN A 384 0.92 -2.41 -26.99
CA ASN A 384 -0.05 -2.83 -25.97
C ASN A 384 0.56 -3.84 -24.98
N LYS A 385 1.39 -4.76 -25.48
CA LYS A 385 2.08 -5.76 -24.65
C LYS A 385 3.05 -5.08 -23.68
N LEU A 386 3.83 -4.10 -24.15
CA LEU A 386 4.74 -3.31 -23.32
C LEU A 386 3.96 -2.48 -22.30
N GLY A 387 2.89 -1.80 -22.72
CA GLY A 387 2.00 -1.06 -21.82
C GLY A 387 1.45 -1.94 -20.70
N TYR A 388 1.01 -3.16 -21.03
CA TYR A 388 0.54 -4.13 -20.05
C TYR A 388 1.64 -4.52 -19.05
N VAL A 389 2.85 -4.82 -19.53
CA VAL A 389 4.00 -5.14 -18.66
C VAL A 389 4.27 -3.97 -17.72
N ILE A 390 4.38 -2.75 -18.24
CA ILE A 390 4.65 -1.54 -17.44
C ILE A 390 3.59 -1.35 -16.35
N ILE A 391 2.29 -1.43 -16.69
CA ILE A 391 1.21 -1.22 -15.70
C ILE A 391 1.21 -2.29 -14.62
N VAL A 392 1.41 -3.56 -15.01
CA VAL A 392 1.49 -4.66 -14.04
C VAL A 392 2.64 -4.42 -13.08
N GLU A 393 3.81 -3.97 -13.56
CA GLU A 393 4.95 -3.69 -12.69
C GLU A 393 4.72 -2.45 -11.80
N LEU A 394 4.16 -1.37 -12.34
CA LEU A 394 3.78 -0.19 -11.55
C LEU A 394 2.87 -0.59 -10.37
N LEU A 395 1.80 -1.34 -10.65
CA LEU A 395 0.84 -1.77 -9.62
C LEU A 395 1.41 -2.83 -8.68
N ALA A 396 2.22 -3.75 -9.20
CA ALA A 396 2.81 -4.80 -8.38
C ALA A 396 3.81 -4.25 -7.37
N TYR A 397 4.63 -3.27 -7.77
CA TYR A 397 5.60 -2.66 -6.85
C TYR A 397 4.99 -1.57 -5.98
N GLN A 398 3.90 -0.91 -6.39
CA GLN A 398 3.16 0.00 -5.51
C GLN A 398 2.74 -0.66 -4.18
N PHE A 399 2.53 -1.98 -4.19
CA PHE A 399 2.28 -2.79 -3.01
C PHE A 399 3.39 -2.68 -1.93
N ALA A 400 4.64 -2.42 -2.34
CA ALA A 400 5.84 -2.52 -1.52
C ALA A 400 6.91 -1.44 -1.82
N SER A 401 6.49 -0.28 -2.32
CA SER A 401 7.37 0.83 -2.76
C SER A 401 7.13 2.12 -2.03
#